data_AF-A0A3D9I649-F1
#
_entry.id   AF-A0A3D9I649-F1
#
_cell.length_a   1.000
_cell.length_b   1.000
_cell.length_c   1.000
_cell.angle_alpha   90.00
_cell.angle_beta   90.00
_cell.angle_gamma   90.00
#
_symmetry.space_group_name_H-M   'P 1'
#
loop_
_entity.id
_entity.type
_entity.pdbx_description
1 polymer ?
#
loop_
_entity_poly.entity_id
_entity_poly.type
_entity_poly.pdbx_seq_one_letter_code
_entity_poly.pdbx_strand_id
1 'polypeptide(L)'
;MQKGILPWAYRIEPVPEEDALLICPICNALSPLEISCPDCGSAAEDEGRWSDWSGPYAPYEPAQLSAQGTLEIAIEVICQHAVRCIDCHRPFTADITAWHV
;
A
#
# COMPACT_ATOMS: atom_id res chain seq x y z
N MET A 1 36.08 38.71 1.34
CA MET A 1 34.77 39.33 1.09
C MET A 1 33.70 38.25 1.24
N GLN A 2 33.02 38.24 2.37
CA GLN A 2 31.83 37.43 2.60
C GLN A 2 30.68 38.01 1.77
N LYS A 3 30.12 37.20 0.87
CA LYS A 3 28.79 37.35 0.29
C LYS A 3 28.14 36.00 0.57
N GLY A 4 27.31 35.86 1.58
CA GLY A 4 26.00 36.49 1.68
C GLY A 4 25.02 35.33 1.67
N ILE A 5 24.68 34.82 2.85
CA ILE A 5 23.69 33.77 3.05
C ILE A 5 22.30 34.38 2.79
N LEU A 6 21.42 33.54 2.24
CA LEU A 6 19.95 33.45 2.37
C LEU A 6 19.24 33.61 1.01
N PRO A 7 18.04 33.00 0.79
CA PRO A 7 17.22 32.20 1.70
C PRO A 7 16.61 30.92 1.04
N TRP A 8 16.19 29.92 1.84
CA TRP A 8 15.21 28.81 1.62
C TRP A 8 14.72 28.38 0.21
N ALA A 9 15.45 28.61 -0.88
CA ALA A 9 15.03 28.29 -2.24
C ALA A 9 14.95 26.77 -2.37
N TYR A 10 13.74 26.27 -2.15
CA TYR A 10 13.29 24.95 -2.52
C TYR A 10 13.65 24.77 -4.01
N ARG A 11 14.76 24.10 -4.25
CA ARG A 11 15.02 23.56 -5.57
C ARG A 11 14.03 22.41 -5.68
N ILE A 12 12.91 22.62 -6.39
CA ILE A 12 12.18 21.47 -6.93
C ILE A 12 13.09 20.92 -8.02
N GLU A 13 14.00 20.06 -7.59
CA GLU A 13 14.54 19.03 -8.47
C GLU A 13 13.32 18.19 -8.86
N PRO A 14 13.04 17.96 -10.15
CA PRO A 14 11.99 17.03 -10.54
C PRO A 14 12.34 15.69 -9.89
N VAL A 15 11.44 15.20 -9.03
CA VAL A 15 11.55 13.86 -8.44
C VAL A 15 11.69 12.89 -9.61
N PRO A 16 12.77 12.09 -9.68
CA PRO A 16 12.94 11.16 -10.78
C PRO A 16 11.73 10.24 -10.86
N GLU A 17 11.38 9.86 -12.09
CA GLU A 17 10.15 9.20 -12.52
C GLU A 17 9.90 7.81 -11.87
N GLU A 18 10.80 7.41 -10.96
CA GLU A 18 10.88 6.15 -10.23
C GLU A 18 10.22 6.17 -8.83
N ASP A 19 9.88 7.35 -8.30
CA ASP A 19 9.09 7.49 -7.06
C ASP A 19 7.60 7.70 -7.36
N ALA A 20 6.98 6.72 -8.03
CA ALA A 20 5.52 6.67 -8.07
C ALA A 20 5.00 6.60 -6.62
N LEU A 21 4.39 7.68 -6.14
CA LEU A 21 3.75 7.71 -4.83
C LEU A 21 2.54 6.78 -4.89
N LEU A 22 2.76 5.54 -4.47
CA LEU A 22 1.76 4.49 -4.51
C LEU A 22 1.11 4.39 -3.13
N ILE A 23 -0.21 4.53 -3.11
CA ILE A 23 -1.00 4.52 -1.89
C ILE A 23 -2.03 3.39 -1.95
N CYS A 24 -2.05 2.53 -0.93
CA CYS A 24 -3.13 1.56 -0.79
C CYS A 24 -4.40 2.31 -0.33
N PRO A 25 -5.51 2.24 -1.07
CA PRO A 25 -6.73 2.98 -0.71
C PRO A 25 -7.39 2.44 0.57
N ILE A 26 -7.23 1.16 0.88
CA ILE A 26 -7.80 0.55 2.08
C ILE A 26 -7.02 0.98 3.33
N CYS A 27 -5.69 0.83 3.31
CA CYS A 27 -4.81 1.26 4.41
C CYS A 27 -4.98 2.75 4.78
N ASN A 28 -5.28 3.59 3.77
CA ASN A 28 -5.38 5.03 3.94
C ASN A 28 -6.83 5.51 4.03
N ALA A 29 -7.78 4.59 4.23
CA ALA A 29 -9.21 4.88 4.35
C ALA A 29 -9.79 5.74 3.20
N LEU A 30 -9.20 5.63 2.01
CA LEU A 30 -9.66 6.29 0.78
C LEU A 30 -10.81 5.52 0.12
N SER A 31 -10.93 4.23 0.39
CA SER A 31 -12.02 3.36 -0.06
C SER A 31 -12.36 2.32 1.02
N PRO A 32 -13.63 1.92 1.16
CA PRO A 32 -13.98 0.74 1.95
C PRO A 32 -13.47 -0.54 1.27
N LEU A 33 -13.27 -1.60 2.08
CA LEU A 33 -13.00 -2.94 1.59
C LEU A 33 -14.32 -3.65 1.27
N GLU A 34 -14.52 -3.99 -0.01
CA GLU A 34 -15.73 -4.68 -0.48
C GLU A 34 -15.36 -6.05 -1.08
N ILE A 35 -15.18 -7.05 -0.22
CA ILE A 35 -14.86 -8.42 -0.63
C ILE A 35 -15.78 -9.44 0.05
N SER A 36 -16.04 -10.54 -0.64
CA SER A 36 -16.81 -11.68 -0.14
C SER A 36 -15.89 -12.83 0.26
N CYS A 37 -16.26 -13.52 1.33
CA CYS A 37 -15.59 -14.75 1.76
C CYS A 37 -15.70 -15.83 0.69
N PRO A 38 -14.59 -16.46 0.27
CA PRO A 38 -14.61 -17.50 -0.75
C PRO A 38 -15.32 -18.80 -0.31
N ASP A 39 -15.52 -19.02 1.00
CA ASP A 39 -16.13 -20.25 1.52
C ASP A 39 -17.65 -20.13 1.73
N CYS A 40 -18.13 -18.97 2.20
CA CYS A 40 -19.54 -18.79 2.56
C CYS A 40 -20.25 -17.63 1.83
N GLY A 41 -19.51 -16.78 1.12
CA GLY A 41 -20.08 -15.63 0.37
C GLY A 41 -20.41 -14.40 1.21
N SER A 42 -20.43 -14.50 2.54
CA SER A 42 -20.63 -13.36 3.45
C SER A 42 -19.50 -12.32 3.33
N ALA A 43 -19.76 -11.08 3.75
CA ALA A 43 -18.74 -10.02 3.73
C ALA A 43 -17.52 -10.36 4.61
N ALA A 44 -16.40 -9.70 4.34
CA ALA A 44 -15.20 -9.78 5.16
C ALA A 44 -14.72 -8.39 5.59
N GLU A 45 -14.05 -8.36 6.74
CA GLU A 45 -13.48 -7.16 7.36
C GLU A 45 -11.96 -7.13 7.15
N ASP A 46 -11.42 -5.93 7.08
CA ASP A 46 -9.98 -5.67 6.98
C ASP A 46 -9.30 -5.80 8.34
N GLU A 47 -8.24 -6.61 8.44
CA GLU A 47 -7.39 -6.75 9.62
C GLU A 47 -6.01 -6.10 9.42
N GLY A 48 -5.88 -5.24 8.40
CA GLY A 48 -4.66 -4.53 8.07
C GLY A 48 -3.74 -5.31 7.13
N ARG A 49 -2.48 -4.88 7.02
CA ARG A 49 -1.54 -5.50 6.08
C ARG A 49 -1.11 -6.87 6.54
N TRP A 50 -1.01 -7.81 5.60
CA TRP A 50 -0.51 -9.16 5.88
C TRP A 50 0.93 -9.14 6.45
N SER A 51 1.78 -8.23 5.96
CA SER A 51 3.16 -8.06 6.43
C SER A 51 3.27 -7.76 7.92
N ASP A 52 2.28 -7.07 8.48
CA ASP A 52 2.28 -6.67 9.90
C ASP A 52 2.04 -7.89 10.81
N TRP A 53 1.47 -8.97 10.26
CA TRP A 53 1.23 -10.24 10.94
C TRP A 53 2.34 -11.27 10.68
N SER A 54 2.87 -11.32 9.46
CA SER A 54 3.80 -12.38 9.03
C SER A 54 5.27 -12.00 9.11
N GLY A 55 5.60 -10.70 9.15
CA GLY A 55 6.96 -10.19 9.11
C GLY A 55 7.51 -9.79 10.50
N PRO A 56 8.78 -9.39 10.57
CA PRO A 56 9.28 -8.68 11.74
C PRO A 56 8.47 -7.39 11.91
N TYR A 57 8.08 -7.08 13.15
CA TYR A 57 7.34 -5.86 13.45
C TYR A 57 8.21 -4.63 13.12
N ALA A 58 7.84 -3.89 12.08
CA ALA A 58 8.62 -2.78 11.53
C ALA A 58 7.73 -1.54 11.27
N PRO A 59 7.16 -0.91 12.31
CA PRO A 59 6.13 0.14 12.18
C PRO A 59 6.62 1.44 11.54
N TYR A 60 7.93 1.64 11.46
CA TYR A 60 8.55 2.84 10.88
C TYR A 60 9.19 2.60 9.52
N GLU A 61 9.19 1.36 9.04
CA GLU A 61 9.67 1.07 7.70
C GLU A 61 8.59 1.43 6.67
N PRO A 62 8.98 1.98 5.51
CA PRO A 62 8.02 2.27 4.46
C PRO A 62 7.30 0.99 4.02
N ALA A 63 6.03 1.16 3.67
CA ALA A 63 5.18 0.08 3.17
C ALA A 63 5.85 -0.63 1.99
N GLN A 64 6.23 -1.89 2.15
CA GLN A 64 6.65 -2.71 1.02
C GLN A 64 5.42 -3.18 0.26
N LEU A 65 5.16 -2.55 -0.88
CA LEU A 65 4.18 -3.02 -1.83
C LEU A 65 4.88 -3.97 -2.82
N SER A 66 4.23 -5.09 -3.16
CA SER A 66 4.81 -6.04 -4.11
C SER A 66 4.50 -5.62 -5.54
N ALA A 67 5.53 -5.56 -6.38
CA ALA A 67 5.38 -5.38 -7.81
C ALA A 67 5.08 -6.73 -8.47
N GLN A 68 3.92 -6.87 -9.12
CA GLN A 68 3.64 -8.02 -9.99
C GLN A 68 3.68 -7.55 -11.45
N GLY A 69 4.66 -8.06 -12.22
CA GLY A 69 4.80 -7.76 -13.65
C GLY A 69 6.11 -8.32 -14.23
N THR A 70 6.05 -8.83 -15.46
CA THR A 70 7.24 -9.12 -16.28
C THR A 70 7.65 -7.84 -17.02
N LEU A 71 8.96 -7.63 -17.21
CA LEU A 71 9.69 -6.42 -17.70
C LEU A 71 9.10 -5.57 -18.86
N GLU A 72 7.97 -5.93 -19.45
CA GLU A 72 7.30 -5.23 -20.57
C GLU A 72 5.85 -4.82 -20.26
N ILE A 73 5.30 -5.13 -19.07
CA ILE A 73 3.91 -4.85 -18.70
C ILE A 73 3.90 -4.01 -17.41
N ALA A 74 3.02 -3.01 -17.35
CA ALA A 74 2.86 -2.08 -16.23
C ALA A 74 3.00 -2.79 -14.88
N ILE A 75 3.86 -2.23 -14.03
CA ILE A 75 4.14 -2.78 -12.70
C ILE A 75 2.88 -2.56 -11.86
N GLU A 76 2.03 -3.58 -11.74
CA GLU A 76 0.90 -3.49 -10.83
C GLU A 76 1.42 -3.69 -9.42
N VAL A 77 1.36 -2.61 -8.65
CA VAL A 77 1.83 -2.60 -7.28
C VAL A 77 0.67 -2.96 -6.37
N ILE A 78 0.84 -4.04 -5.61
CA ILE A 78 -0.20 -4.69 -4.82
C ILE A 78 0.11 -4.57 -3.33
N CYS A 79 -0.93 -4.22 -2.57
CA CYS A 79 -0.95 -4.26 -1.12
C CYS A 79 -1.74 -5.48 -0.66
N GLN A 80 -1.09 -6.43 0.01
CA GLN A 80 -1.76 -7.61 0.53
C GLN A 80 -2.31 -7.36 1.94
N HIS A 81 -3.61 -7.57 2.10
CA HIS A 81 -4.33 -7.38 3.35
C HIS A 81 -4.69 -8.73 3.97
N ALA A 82 -4.57 -8.81 5.30
CA ALA A 82 -5.18 -9.86 6.11
C ALA A 82 -6.65 -9.52 6.27
N VAL A 83 -7.53 -10.46 5.98
CA VAL A 83 -8.99 -10.24 6.01
C VAL A 83 -9.68 -11.39 6.70
N ARG A 84 -10.80 -11.11 7.36
CA ARG A 84 -11.58 -12.12 8.09
C ARG A 84 -13.05 -12.05 7.74
N CYS A 85 -13.63 -13.21 7.44
CA CYS A 85 -15.08 -13.27 7.24
C CYS A 85 -15.84 -12.97 8.53
N ILE A 86 -16.89 -12.16 8.45
CA ILE A 86 -17.72 -11.80 9.61
C ILE A 86 -18.61 -12.95 10.10
N ASP A 87 -18.86 -13.95 9.25
CA ASP A 87 -19.82 -15.03 9.51
C ASP A 87 -19.10 -16.35 9.88
N CYS A 88 -18.21 -16.84 9.02
CA CYS A 88 -17.47 -18.08 9.29
C CYS A 88 -16.13 -17.88 10.01
N HIS A 89 -15.71 -16.62 10.23
CA HIS A 89 -14.46 -16.23 10.89
C HIS A 89 -13.16 -16.76 10.27
N ARG A 90 -13.22 -17.35 9.08
CA ARG A 90 -12.04 -17.83 8.37
C ARG A 90 -11.16 -16.64 7.97
N PRO A 91 -9.85 -16.67 8.29
CA PRO A 91 -8.89 -15.71 7.77
C PRO A 91 -8.47 -16.06 6.34
N PHE A 92 -8.27 -15.05 5.50
CA PHE A 92 -7.71 -15.17 4.17
C PHE A 92 -6.95 -13.89 3.80
N THR A 93 -6.28 -13.87 2.65
CA THR A 93 -5.58 -12.69 2.13
C THR A 93 -6.34 -12.08 0.96
N ALA A 94 -6.33 -10.76 0.87
CA ALA A 94 -6.87 -10.01 -0.25
C ALA A 94 -5.77 -9.13 -0.87
N ASP A 95 -5.64 -9.20 -2.19
CA ASP A 95 -4.69 -8.39 -2.95
C ASP A 95 -5.39 -7.10 -3.42
N ILE A 96 -4.88 -5.95 -3.00
CA ILE A 96 -5.44 -4.64 -3.28
C ILE A 96 -4.49 -3.85 -4.18
N THR A 97 -4.97 -3.40 -5.34
CA THR A 97 -4.18 -2.54 -6.23
C THR A 97 -3.95 -1.17 -5.60
N ALA A 98 -2.69 -0.75 -5.51
CA ALA A 98 -2.34 0.58 -5.06
C ALA A 98 -2.66 1.65 -6.13
N TRP A 99 -2.98 2.86 -5.70
CA TRP A 99 -3.24 4.00 -6.57
C TRP A 99 -2.01 4.86 -6.72
N HIS A 100 -1.79 5.42 -7.91
CA HIS A 100 -0.84 6.50 -8.12
C HIS A 100 -1.48 7.81 -7.63
N VAL A 101 -0.73 8.60 -6.84
CA VAL A 101 -1.14 9.94 -6.38
C VAL A 101 -0.13 11.02 -6.73
#